data_AF-A0AAE5SAG3-F1
#
_entry.id   AF-A0AAE5SAG3-F1
#
_cell.length_a   1.000
_cell.length_b   1.000
_cell.length_c   1.000
_cell.angle_alpha   90.00
_cell.angle_beta   90.00
_cell.angle_gamma   90.00
#
_symmetry.space_group_name_H-M   'P 1'
#
loop_
_entity.id
_entity.type
_entity.pdbx_description
1 polymer ?
#
loop_
_entity_poly.entity_id
_entity_poly.type
_entity_poly.pdbx_seq_one_letter_code
_entity_poly.pdbx_strand_id
1 'polypeptide(L)'
;MNTSEMNDQQVAGLAAAICATAEAMGQEMNPGTAAIMAEDLCAYSVPIVKAALKACRFEVKGKLAMADILQRVQSSDGRPGKDEAWAIAMTSNDEYETVVVTDEIQLALAAAKPVLDAGDKIGARMAFISAYERLVAQARNDQKGVNWHVSVGFDANRRVEAITKAVQMQRIPQERGQVYLADLNVVPVTQDGQAIAGLITGQVANPSPDVREKLQAVRDSMREMSKASAKRRHELKIKAANDLADRLALLQQQAEELQLERAGQ
;
A
#
# COMPACT_ATOMS: atom_id res chain seq x y z
N MET A 1 13.75 13.88 -17.45
CA MET A 1 13.64 14.21 -18.88
C MET A 1 14.95 13.79 -19.55
N ASN A 2 15.00 12.59 -20.13
CA ASN A 2 16.07 12.21 -21.05
C ASN A 2 15.43 12.16 -22.44
N THR A 3 15.44 13.28 -23.15
CA THR A 3 15.17 13.31 -24.59
C THR A 3 16.28 12.53 -25.27
N SER A 4 16.05 11.23 -25.40
CA SER A 4 16.92 10.29 -26.10
C SER A 4 16.63 10.35 -27.60
N GLU A 5 16.42 11.55 -28.14
CA GLU A 5 16.27 11.73 -29.57
C GLU A 5 17.65 11.56 -30.19
N MET A 6 17.75 10.62 -31.12
CA MET A 6 18.97 10.42 -31.90
C MET A 6 19.25 11.66 -32.75
N ASN A 7 20.51 12.09 -32.81
CA ASN A 7 20.92 13.10 -33.79
C ASN A 7 21.01 12.50 -35.21
N ASP A 8 21.01 13.34 -36.24
CA ASP A 8 21.02 12.90 -37.65
C ASP A 8 22.17 11.94 -37.98
N GLN A 9 23.33 12.14 -37.34
CA GLN A 9 24.50 11.27 -37.51
C GLN A 9 24.28 9.88 -36.89
N GLN A 10 23.58 9.80 -35.76
CA GLN A 10 23.18 8.56 -35.12
C GLN A 10 22.12 7.82 -35.93
N VAL A 11 21.16 8.54 -36.54
CA VAL A 11 20.15 7.96 -37.44
C VAL A 11 20.80 7.37 -38.69
N ALA A 12 21.74 8.11 -39.32
CA ALA A 12 22.50 7.60 -40.46
C ALA A 12 23.36 6.37 -40.09
N GLY A 13 24.01 6.41 -38.92
CA GLY A 13 24.75 5.26 -38.40
C GLY A 13 23.85 4.05 -38.08
N LEU A 14 22.61 4.29 -37.66
CA LEU A 14 21.62 3.25 -37.39
C LEU A 14 21.13 2.61 -38.70
N ALA A 15 20.87 3.39 -39.74
CA ALA A 15 20.51 2.86 -41.06
C ALA A 15 21.58 1.88 -41.59
N ALA A 16 22.87 2.26 -41.47
CA ALA A 16 23.97 1.37 -41.81
C ALA A 16 23.99 0.07 -40.97
N ALA A 17 23.69 0.17 -39.67
CA ALA A 17 23.61 -1.00 -38.78
C ALA A 17 22.42 -1.92 -39.10
N ILE A 18 21.29 -1.36 -39.55
CA ILE A 18 20.12 -2.11 -40.00
C ILE A 18 20.44 -2.87 -41.29
N CYS A 19 21.03 -2.21 -42.29
CA CYS A 19 21.51 -2.86 -43.52
C CYS A 19 22.45 -4.02 -43.21
N ALA A 20 23.50 -3.79 -42.41
CA ALA A 20 24.47 -4.82 -42.05
C ALA A 20 23.82 -5.99 -41.28
N THR A 21 22.79 -5.71 -40.47
CA THR A 21 22.06 -6.76 -39.75
C THR A 21 21.21 -7.61 -40.70
N ALA A 22 20.53 -6.99 -41.66
CA ALA A 22 19.77 -7.71 -42.68
C ALA A 22 20.68 -8.58 -43.56
N GLU A 23 21.82 -8.04 -44.00
CA GLU A 23 22.80 -8.76 -44.80
C GLU A 23 23.37 -9.97 -44.06
N ALA A 24 23.70 -9.80 -42.77
CA ALA A 24 24.13 -10.90 -41.91
C ALA A 24 23.06 -12.00 -41.73
N MET A 25 21.78 -11.66 -41.93
CA MET A 25 20.66 -12.60 -41.90
C MET A 25 20.32 -13.16 -43.30
N GLY A 26 21.13 -12.87 -44.32
CA GLY A 26 20.95 -13.36 -45.69
C GLY A 26 19.92 -12.57 -46.50
N GLN A 27 19.63 -11.32 -46.11
CA GLN A 27 18.72 -10.42 -46.81
C GLN A 27 19.46 -9.18 -47.30
N GLU A 28 19.39 -8.93 -48.62
CA GLU A 28 19.77 -7.62 -49.16
C GLU A 28 18.76 -6.54 -48.75
N MET A 29 19.26 -5.40 -48.27
CA MET A 29 18.43 -4.29 -47.83
C MET A 29 18.91 -2.98 -48.45
N ASN A 30 18.02 -2.31 -49.17
CA ASN A 30 18.31 -1.01 -49.76
C ASN A 30 18.55 0.03 -48.65
N PRO A 31 19.62 0.85 -48.74
CA PRO A 31 19.87 1.97 -47.83
C PRO A 31 18.67 2.89 -47.58
N GLY A 32 17.84 3.14 -48.60
CA GLY A 32 16.63 3.97 -48.45
C GLY A 32 15.58 3.35 -47.50
N THR A 33 15.38 2.03 -47.56
CA THR A 33 14.50 1.32 -46.63
C THR A 33 15.06 1.35 -45.22
N ALA A 34 16.36 1.14 -45.06
CA ALA A 34 17.01 1.19 -43.75
C ALA A 34 16.99 2.59 -43.13
N ALA A 35 17.06 3.65 -43.94
CA ALA A 35 16.92 5.03 -43.47
C ALA A 35 15.54 5.30 -42.88
N ILE A 36 14.46 4.87 -43.56
CA ILE A 36 13.09 5.01 -43.05
C ILE A 36 12.93 4.21 -41.74
N MET A 37 13.43 2.98 -41.69
CA MET A 37 13.40 2.18 -40.46
C MET A 37 14.19 2.84 -39.31
N ALA A 38 15.31 3.49 -39.61
CA ALA A 38 16.10 4.21 -38.62
C ALA A 38 15.39 5.46 -38.10
N GLU A 39 14.68 6.18 -38.97
CA GLU A 39 13.83 7.33 -38.61
C GLU A 39 12.70 6.89 -37.67
N ASP A 40 11.97 5.81 -38.00
CA ASP A 40 10.92 5.25 -37.15
C ASP A 40 11.43 4.80 -35.76
N LEU A 41 12.72 4.47 -35.65
CA LEU A 41 13.37 4.04 -34.41
C LEU A 41 13.98 5.19 -33.60
N CYS A 42 13.92 6.44 -34.08
CA CYS A 42 14.56 7.59 -33.44
C CYS A 42 13.99 7.90 -32.04
N ALA A 43 12.77 7.42 -31.75
CA ALA A 43 12.13 7.52 -30.45
C ALA A 43 12.79 6.64 -29.37
N TYR A 44 13.67 5.71 -29.76
CA TYR A 44 14.36 4.80 -28.87
C TYR A 44 15.86 5.08 -28.83
N SER A 45 16.47 4.83 -27.67
CA SER A 45 17.91 5.07 -27.52
C SER A 45 18.75 4.10 -28.38
N VAL A 46 19.89 4.60 -28.90
CA VAL A 46 20.83 3.82 -29.73
C VAL A 46 21.22 2.48 -29.10
N PRO A 47 21.54 2.40 -27.79
CA PRO A 47 21.89 1.13 -27.15
C PRO A 47 20.77 0.09 -27.20
N ILE A 48 19.51 0.51 -27.00
CA ILE A 48 18.35 -0.38 -27.01
C ILE A 48 18.14 -0.94 -28.43
N VAL A 49 18.19 -0.07 -29.45
CA VAL A 49 18.02 -0.51 -30.84
C VAL A 49 19.14 -1.45 -31.27
N LYS A 50 20.40 -1.17 -30.90
CA LYS A 50 21.53 -2.08 -31.18
C LYS A 50 21.36 -3.45 -30.50
N ALA A 51 20.87 -3.49 -29.26
CA ALA A 51 20.58 -4.73 -28.56
C ALA A 51 19.46 -5.52 -29.26
N ALA A 52 18.40 -4.83 -29.71
CA ALA A 52 17.30 -5.44 -30.47
C ALA A 52 17.80 -6.04 -31.80
N LEU A 53 18.60 -5.30 -32.58
CA LEU A 53 19.21 -5.80 -33.82
C LEU A 53 20.10 -7.02 -33.57
N LYS A 54 20.88 -7.01 -32.48
CA LYS A 54 21.68 -8.18 -32.07
C LYS A 54 20.79 -9.39 -31.80
N ALA A 55 19.71 -9.23 -31.04
CA ALA A 55 18.77 -10.31 -30.74
C ALA A 55 18.06 -10.82 -32.01
N CYS A 56 17.70 -9.95 -32.96
CA CYS A 56 17.12 -10.37 -34.24
C CYS A 56 18.01 -11.38 -34.96
N ARG A 57 19.34 -11.18 -34.98
CA ARG A 57 20.27 -12.11 -35.64
C ARG A 57 20.30 -13.52 -35.03
N PHE A 58 19.97 -13.65 -33.75
CA PHE A 58 20.01 -14.94 -33.06
C PHE A 58 18.65 -15.65 -33.05
N GLU A 59 17.55 -14.90 -33.09
CA GLU A 59 16.22 -15.43 -32.78
C GLU A 59 15.26 -15.40 -33.96
N VAL A 60 15.37 -14.42 -34.86
CA VAL A 60 14.44 -14.27 -35.99
C VAL A 60 14.79 -15.29 -37.06
N LYS A 61 13.81 -16.12 -37.40
CA LYS A 61 13.93 -17.08 -38.49
C LYS A 61 13.45 -16.43 -39.77
N GLY A 62 14.39 -16.03 -40.62
CA GLY A 62 14.10 -15.47 -41.94
C GLY A 62 14.54 -14.02 -42.08
N LYS A 63 13.75 -13.24 -42.82
CA LYS A 63 14.06 -11.86 -43.18
C LYS A 63 13.84 -10.91 -42.00
N LEU A 64 14.73 -9.93 -41.85
CA LEU A 64 14.60 -8.86 -40.87
C LEU A 64 13.41 -7.97 -41.23
N ALA A 65 12.38 -7.96 -40.39
CA ALA A 65 11.26 -7.04 -40.51
C ALA A 65 11.29 -5.98 -39.41
N MET A 66 10.68 -4.82 -39.68
CA MET A 66 10.53 -3.74 -38.70
C MET A 66 9.80 -4.22 -37.44
N ALA A 67 8.78 -5.07 -37.60
CA ALA A 67 8.02 -5.65 -36.49
C ALA A 67 8.93 -6.43 -35.51
N ASP A 68 9.93 -7.16 -36.01
CA ASP A 68 10.85 -7.94 -35.18
C ASP A 68 11.76 -7.06 -34.32
N ILE A 69 12.18 -5.92 -34.88
CA ILE A 69 13.00 -4.93 -34.17
C ILE A 69 12.14 -4.26 -33.10
N LEU A 70 10.97 -3.75 -33.49
CA LEU A 70 10.04 -3.07 -32.58
C LEU A 70 9.63 -3.97 -31.42
N GLN A 71 9.32 -5.24 -31.67
CA GLN A 71 8.96 -6.19 -30.62
C GLN A 71 10.04 -6.29 -29.54
N ARG A 72 11.31 -6.32 -29.93
CA ARG A 72 12.46 -6.47 -29.01
C ARG A 72 12.80 -5.16 -28.29
N VAL A 73 12.72 -4.05 -29.00
CA VAL A 73 12.85 -2.71 -28.42
C VAL A 73 11.79 -2.50 -27.35
N GLN A 74 10.53 -2.79 -27.68
CA GLN A 74 9.39 -2.66 -26.76
C GLN A 74 9.45 -3.64 -25.60
N SER A 75 10.02 -4.84 -25.78
CA SER A 75 10.24 -5.77 -24.67
C SER A 75 11.30 -5.27 -23.67
N SER A 76 12.08 -4.27 -24.05
CA SER A 76 13.11 -3.65 -23.20
C SER A 76 12.64 -2.35 -22.54
N ASP A 77 11.35 -2.00 -22.67
CA ASP A 77 10.78 -0.74 -22.14
C ASP A 77 10.55 -0.74 -20.62
N GLY A 78 10.91 -1.84 -19.94
CA GLY A 78 10.84 -2.01 -18.49
C GLY A 78 9.46 -2.37 -17.95
N ARG A 79 8.46 -2.58 -18.81
CA ARG A 79 7.13 -3.05 -18.41
C ARG A 79 7.11 -4.57 -18.21
N PRO A 80 6.39 -5.08 -17.21
CA PRO A 80 6.27 -6.52 -16.99
C PRO A 80 5.42 -7.17 -18.09
N GLY A 81 5.66 -8.45 -18.35
CA GLY A 81 4.81 -9.25 -19.22
C GLY A 81 3.40 -9.39 -18.64
N LYS A 82 2.38 -9.67 -19.47
CA LYS A 82 0.97 -9.73 -19.04
C LYS A 82 0.70 -10.65 -17.85
N ASP A 83 1.38 -11.79 -17.79
CA ASP A 83 1.21 -12.78 -16.73
C ASP A 83 1.88 -12.33 -15.42
N GLU A 84 3.05 -11.68 -15.53
CA GLU A 84 3.75 -11.06 -14.41
C GLU A 84 2.96 -9.85 -13.87
N ALA A 85 2.43 -9.01 -14.78
CA ALA A 85 1.55 -7.89 -14.46
C ALA A 85 0.31 -8.36 -13.69
N TRP A 86 -0.29 -9.48 -14.10
CA TRP A 86 -1.40 -10.09 -13.38
C TRP A 86 -1.00 -10.58 -11.98
N ALA A 87 0.18 -11.20 -11.84
CA ALA A 87 0.67 -11.63 -10.53
C ALA A 87 0.88 -10.44 -9.59
N ILE A 88 1.47 -9.34 -10.09
CA ILE A 88 1.63 -8.08 -9.35
C ILE A 88 0.26 -7.52 -8.95
N ALA A 89 -0.70 -7.48 -9.87
CA ALA A 89 -2.06 -6.99 -9.62
C ALA A 89 -2.76 -7.80 -8.54
N MET A 90 -2.60 -9.13 -8.55
CA MET A 90 -3.20 -9.99 -7.52
C MET A 90 -2.64 -9.75 -6.13
N THR A 91 -1.35 -9.46 -6.00
CA THR A 91 -0.77 -9.07 -4.71
C THR A 91 -1.35 -7.74 -4.22
N SER A 92 -1.63 -6.80 -5.14
CA SER A 92 -2.20 -5.49 -4.78
C SER A 92 -3.68 -5.52 -4.35
N ASN A 93 -4.35 -6.67 -4.47
CA ASN A 93 -5.73 -6.83 -4.00
C ASN A 93 -5.81 -7.02 -2.47
N ASP A 94 -4.69 -7.31 -1.80
CA ASP A 94 -4.60 -7.32 -0.34
C ASP A 94 -4.10 -5.95 0.15
N GLU A 95 -4.92 -5.24 0.92
CA GLU A 95 -4.60 -3.90 1.43
C GLU A 95 -3.44 -3.91 2.46
N TYR A 96 -3.11 -5.07 3.04
CA TYR A 96 -1.93 -5.20 3.89
C TYR A 96 -0.63 -5.22 3.09
N GLU A 97 -0.68 -5.61 1.82
CA GLU A 97 0.49 -5.75 0.98
C GLU A 97 0.93 -4.40 0.41
N THR A 98 2.24 -4.17 0.41
CA THR A 98 2.84 -3.08 -0.35
C THR A 98 3.32 -3.63 -1.68
N VAL A 99 2.94 -2.98 -2.77
CA VAL A 99 3.24 -3.48 -4.10
C VAL A 99 3.80 -2.35 -4.96
N VAL A 100 4.86 -2.65 -5.69
CA VAL A 100 5.40 -1.75 -6.71
C VAL A 100 4.74 -2.10 -8.03
N VAL A 101 3.97 -1.15 -8.55
CA VAL A 101 3.07 -1.32 -9.70
C VAL A 101 3.36 -0.26 -10.76
N THR A 102 2.83 -0.46 -11.96
CA THR A 102 2.80 0.58 -13.01
C THR A 102 1.40 1.15 -13.16
N ASP A 103 1.30 2.32 -13.79
CA ASP A 103 0.02 2.97 -14.10
C ASP A 103 -0.91 2.04 -14.90
N GLU A 104 -0.37 1.31 -15.89
CA GLU A 104 -1.16 0.39 -16.71
C GLU A 104 -1.69 -0.80 -15.91
N ILE A 105 -0.93 -1.31 -14.94
CA ILE A 105 -1.40 -2.38 -14.04
C ILE A 105 -2.59 -1.90 -13.20
N GLN A 106 -2.49 -0.71 -12.61
CA GLN A 106 -3.57 -0.17 -11.76
C GLN A 106 -4.85 0.05 -12.56
N LEU A 107 -4.75 0.66 -13.74
CA LEU A 107 -5.89 0.90 -14.63
C LEU A 107 -6.51 -0.41 -15.14
N ALA A 108 -5.68 -1.40 -15.50
CA ALA A 108 -6.16 -2.71 -15.92
C ALA A 108 -6.86 -3.47 -14.78
N LEU A 109 -6.34 -3.36 -13.55
CA LEU A 109 -6.96 -3.97 -12.37
C LEU A 109 -8.33 -3.32 -12.08
N ALA A 110 -8.44 -2.01 -12.19
CA ALA A 110 -9.72 -1.31 -12.02
C ALA A 110 -10.79 -1.80 -13.02
N ALA A 111 -10.40 -2.08 -14.27
CA ALA A 111 -11.30 -2.64 -15.27
C ALA A 111 -11.73 -4.10 -14.97
N ALA A 112 -10.85 -4.89 -14.36
CA ALA A 112 -11.12 -6.28 -14.00
C ALA A 112 -11.85 -6.44 -12.65
N LYS A 113 -11.82 -5.41 -11.79
CA LYS A 113 -12.30 -5.48 -10.40
C LYS A 113 -13.75 -5.94 -10.25
N PRO A 114 -14.73 -5.48 -11.05
CA PRO A 114 -16.12 -5.96 -10.92
C PRO A 114 -16.27 -7.47 -11.13
N VAL A 115 -15.49 -8.05 -12.03
CA VAL A 115 -15.49 -9.50 -12.31
C VAL A 115 -14.77 -10.26 -11.20
N LEU A 116 -13.68 -9.69 -10.68
CA LEU A 116 -12.92 -10.26 -9.58
C LEU A 116 -13.74 -10.28 -8.28
N ASP A 117 -14.45 -9.20 -7.98
CA ASP A 117 -15.31 -9.06 -6.81
C ASP A 117 -16.54 -10.01 -6.87
N ALA A 118 -16.97 -10.37 -8.09
CA ALA A 118 -17.96 -11.42 -8.31
C ALA A 118 -17.41 -12.85 -8.11
N GLY A 119 -16.11 -13.00 -7.85
CA GLY A 119 -15.45 -14.29 -7.58
C GLY A 119 -14.93 -15.03 -8.81
N ASP A 120 -15.16 -14.52 -10.02
CA ASP A 120 -14.65 -15.13 -11.26
C ASP A 120 -13.21 -14.69 -11.55
N LYS A 121 -12.25 -15.44 -11.00
CA LYS A 121 -10.82 -15.18 -11.18
C LYS A 121 -10.35 -15.36 -12.62
N ILE A 122 -10.98 -16.25 -13.39
CA ILE A 122 -10.57 -16.51 -14.79
C ILE A 122 -11.07 -15.39 -15.68
N GLY A 123 -12.34 -15.01 -15.54
CA GLY A 123 -12.93 -13.86 -16.22
C GLY A 123 -12.20 -12.56 -15.88
N ALA A 124 -11.88 -12.34 -14.61
CA ALA A 124 -11.11 -11.18 -14.16
C ALA A 124 -9.71 -11.14 -14.80
N ARG A 125 -9.00 -12.27 -14.84
CA ARG A 125 -7.70 -12.36 -15.51
C ARG A 125 -7.81 -12.02 -16.99
N MET A 126 -8.86 -12.47 -17.66
CA MET A 126 -9.06 -12.20 -19.09
C MET A 126 -9.38 -10.73 -19.36
N ALA A 127 -10.25 -10.12 -18.55
CA ALA A 127 -10.53 -8.70 -18.60
C ALA A 127 -9.27 -7.86 -18.32
N PHE A 128 -8.48 -8.25 -17.31
CA PHE A 128 -7.22 -7.61 -16.96
C PHE A 128 -6.23 -7.65 -18.12
N ILE A 129 -5.93 -8.84 -18.67
CA ILE A 129 -4.93 -9.00 -19.73
C ILE A 129 -5.31 -8.16 -20.94
N SER A 130 -6.59 -8.20 -21.34
CA SER A 130 -7.09 -7.41 -22.47
C SER A 130 -6.94 -5.90 -22.23
N ALA A 131 -7.28 -5.43 -21.04
CA ALA A 131 -7.12 -4.02 -20.68
C ALA A 131 -5.64 -3.59 -20.61
N TYR A 132 -4.79 -4.42 -20.00
CA TYR A 132 -3.36 -4.18 -19.84
C TYR A 132 -2.65 -4.09 -21.20
N GLU A 133 -2.84 -5.07 -22.09
CA GLU A 133 -2.23 -5.06 -23.42
C GLU A 133 -2.64 -3.81 -24.22
N ARG A 134 -3.92 -3.38 -24.13
CA ARG A 134 -4.40 -2.15 -24.75
C ARG A 134 -3.75 -0.89 -24.16
N LEU A 135 -3.65 -0.80 -22.83
CA LEU A 135 -3.06 0.35 -22.14
C LEU A 135 -1.57 0.48 -22.43
N VAL A 136 -0.84 -0.65 -22.48
CA VAL A 136 0.57 -0.69 -22.85
C VAL A 136 0.76 -0.25 -24.31
N ALA A 137 -0.08 -0.73 -25.22
CA ALA A 137 -0.03 -0.29 -26.62
C ALA A 137 -0.28 1.22 -26.74
N GLN A 138 -1.28 1.76 -26.02
CA GLN A 138 -1.53 3.20 -26.00
C GLN A 138 -0.36 3.99 -25.43
N ALA A 139 0.22 3.56 -24.31
CA ALA A 139 1.36 4.23 -23.69
C ALA A 139 2.58 4.26 -24.62
N ARG A 140 2.82 3.19 -25.38
CA ARG A 140 3.89 3.11 -26.39
C ARG A 140 3.63 4.07 -27.56
N ASN A 141 2.39 4.12 -28.06
CA ASN A 141 2.00 5.06 -29.11
C ASN A 141 2.15 6.52 -28.67
N ASP A 142 1.82 6.80 -27.41
CA ASP A 142 1.98 8.13 -26.79
C ASP A 142 3.43 8.42 -26.37
N GLN A 143 4.38 7.52 -26.62
CA GLN A 143 5.78 7.60 -26.19
C GLN A 143 5.94 7.84 -24.67
N LYS A 144 5.00 7.35 -23.86
CA LYS A 144 5.06 7.43 -22.41
C LYS A 144 5.98 6.33 -21.87
N GLY A 145 7.07 6.75 -21.23
CA GLY A 145 7.95 5.85 -20.49
C GLY A 145 7.21 5.09 -19.38
N VAL A 146 7.71 3.92 -19.01
CA VAL A 146 7.15 3.18 -17.87
C VAL A 146 7.32 4.00 -16.59
N ASN A 147 6.25 4.08 -15.80
CA ASN A 147 6.26 4.73 -14.50
C ASN A 147 5.99 3.67 -13.43
N TRP A 148 7.01 3.35 -12.66
CA TRP A 148 6.91 2.47 -11.50
C TRP A 148 6.75 3.29 -10.23
N HIS A 149 5.73 2.97 -9.45
CA HIS A 149 5.43 3.60 -8.16
C HIS A 149 5.02 2.59 -7.10
N VAL A 150 5.18 2.99 -5.84
CA VAL A 150 4.87 2.16 -4.69
C VAL A 150 3.44 2.43 -4.26
N SER A 151 2.60 1.40 -4.27
CA SER A 151 1.31 1.40 -3.59
C SER A 151 1.52 0.90 -2.17
N VAL A 152 1.35 1.80 -1.20
CA VAL A 152 1.66 1.54 0.22
C VAL A 152 0.53 0.77 0.88
N GLY A 153 0.85 -0.40 1.42
CA GLY A 153 -0.05 -1.21 2.25
C GLY A 153 0.04 -0.86 3.75
N PHE A 154 -0.82 -1.49 4.54
CA PHE A 154 -0.89 -1.25 5.99
C PHE A 154 0.25 -1.87 6.81
N ASP A 155 0.80 -3.02 6.39
CA ASP A 155 1.85 -3.71 7.16
C ASP A 155 3.23 -3.09 6.93
N ALA A 156 3.79 -2.47 7.98
CA ALA A 156 5.08 -1.81 7.99
C ALA A 156 6.26 -2.70 7.55
N ASN A 157 6.28 -3.97 7.99
CA ASN A 157 7.38 -4.89 7.69
C ASN A 157 7.35 -5.31 6.22
N ARG A 158 6.15 -5.60 5.70
CA ARG A 158 5.96 -5.97 4.30
C ARG A 158 6.33 -4.85 3.33
N ARG A 159 6.24 -3.58 3.75
CA ARG A 159 6.67 -2.44 2.93
C ARG A 159 8.17 -2.45 2.66
N VAL A 160 8.97 -2.67 3.70
CA VAL A 160 10.43 -2.67 3.59
C VAL A 160 10.86 -3.77 2.63
N GLU A 161 10.27 -4.96 2.75
CA GLU A 161 10.54 -6.09 1.86
C GLU A 161 10.16 -5.77 0.41
N ALA A 162 8.95 -5.25 0.17
CA ALA A 162 8.46 -4.92 -1.15
C ALA A 162 9.32 -3.87 -1.86
N ILE A 163 9.70 -2.79 -1.16
CA ILE A 163 10.55 -1.73 -1.72
C ILE A 163 11.96 -2.26 -1.98
N THR A 164 12.53 -3.02 -1.05
CA THR A 164 13.86 -3.63 -1.21
C THR A 164 13.90 -4.55 -2.43
N LYS A 165 12.89 -5.40 -2.59
CA LYS A 165 12.75 -6.30 -3.75
C LYS A 165 12.59 -5.52 -5.06
N ALA A 166 11.82 -4.44 -5.06
CA ALA A 166 11.65 -3.62 -6.25
C ALA A 166 12.94 -2.90 -6.69
N VAL A 167 13.78 -2.47 -5.75
CA VAL A 167 15.12 -1.94 -6.04
C VAL A 167 16.01 -3.03 -6.61
N GLN A 168 16.02 -4.23 -6.02
CA GLN A 168 16.80 -5.38 -6.52
C GLN A 168 16.39 -5.79 -7.94
N MET A 169 15.10 -5.76 -8.23
CA MET A 169 14.53 -6.02 -9.56
C MET A 169 14.68 -4.84 -10.54
N GLN A 170 15.34 -3.75 -10.13
CA GLN A 170 15.53 -2.52 -10.93
C GLN A 170 14.22 -1.89 -11.43
N ARG A 171 13.09 -2.17 -10.76
CA ARG A 171 11.79 -1.55 -11.07
C ARG A 171 11.75 -0.11 -10.58
N ILE A 172 12.45 0.19 -9.48
CA ILE A 172 12.65 1.55 -8.99
C ILE A 172 14.15 1.82 -8.77
N PRO A 173 14.63 3.06 -9.01
CA PRO A 173 16.02 3.42 -8.70
C PRO A 173 16.34 3.30 -7.21
N GLN A 174 17.60 2.99 -6.90
CA GLN A 174 18.07 2.84 -5.51
C GLN A 174 17.82 4.10 -4.67
N GLU A 175 18.11 5.28 -5.22
CA GLU A 175 17.86 6.57 -4.56
C GLU A 175 16.38 6.74 -4.19
N ARG A 176 15.48 6.40 -5.12
CA ARG A 176 14.03 6.47 -4.90
C ARG A 176 13.59 5.46 -3.83
N GLY A 177 14.15 4.26 -3.85
CA GLY A 177 13.92 3.25 -2.82
C GLY A 177 14.35 3.72 -1.43
N GLN A 178 15.51 4.38 -1.32
CA GLN A 178 15.98 4.96 -0.04
C GLN A 178 15.05 6.04 0.48
N VAL A 179 14.53 6.91 -0.40
CA VAL A 179 13.53 7.92 -0.01
C VAL A 179 12.27 7.25 0.53
N TYR A 180 11.72 6.25 -0.17
CA TYR A 180 10.57 5.51 0.34
C TYR A 180 10.86 4.86 1.70
N LEU A 181 12.03 4.23 1.88
CA LEU A 181 12.39 3.62 3.16
C LEU A 181 12.59 4.65 4.29
N ALA A 182 13.13 5.84 3.98
CA ALA A 182 13.34 6.91 4.95
C ALA A 182 12.03 7.54 5.41
N ASP A 183 11.11 7.82 4.48
CA ASP A 183 9.76 8.32 4.78
C ASP A 183 8.93 7.30 5.58
N LEU A 184 9.27 6.03 5.47
CA LEU A 184 8.57 4.90 6.10
C LEU A 184 9.25 4.39 7.38
N ASN A 185 10.20 5.12 7.96
CA ASN A 185 10.70 4.84 9.31
C ASN A 185 9.55 4.98 10.32
N VAL A 186 8.79 3.89 10.48
CA VAL A 186 7.78 3.74 11.51
C VAL A 186 8.51 3.81 12.83
N VAL A 187 8.27 4.89 13.59
CA VAL A 187 8.70 4.94 14.99
C VAL A 187 8.16 3.67 15.65
N PRO A 188 9.01 2.79 16.20
CA PRO A 188 8.53 1.55 16.80
C PRO A 188 7.45 1.87 17.84
N VAL A 189 6.43 1.03 17.93
CA VAL A 189 5.35 1.20 18.92
C VAL A 189 6.00 1.41 20.27
N THR A 190 5.81 2.60 20.84
CA THR A 190 6.46 2.97 22.09
C THR A 190 5.95 2.06 23.22
N GLN A 191 6.74 1.94 24.29
CA GLN A 191 6.34 1.21 25.49
C GLN A 191 4.98 1.67 26.03
N ASP A 192 4.67 2.96 25.88
CA ASP A 192 3.39 3.53 26.28
C ASP A 192 2.26 3.15 25.31
N GLY A 193 2.52 3.10 24.00
CA GLY A 193 1.58 2.58 23.02
C GLY A 193 1.20 1.11 23.27
N GLN A 194 2.17 0.29 23.68
CA GLN A 194 1.92 -1.09 24.09
C GLN A 194 1.08 -1.17 25.38
N ALA A 195 1.34 -0.29 26.36
CA ALA A 195 0.55 -0.21 27.58
C ALA A 195 -0.92 0.16 27.31
N ILE A 196 -1.18 1.08 26.38
CA ILE A 196 -2.54 1.45 25.95
C ILE A 196 -3.24 0.28 25.26
N ALA A 197 -2.57 -0.40 24.32
CA ALA A 197 -3.12 -1.59 23.68
C ALA A 197 -3.46 -2.69 24.70
N GLY A 198 -2.62 -2.86 25.72
CA GLY A 198 -2.84 -3.78 26.84
C GLY A 198 -4.11 -3.52 27.64
N LEU A 199 -4.57 -2.27 27.76
CA LEU A 199 -5.85 -1.93 28.42
C LEU A 199 -7.06 -2.45 27.63
N ILE A 200 -6.94 -2.50 26.30
CA ILE A 200 -8.01 -2.97 25.40
C ILE A 200 -7.98 -4.50 25.30
N THR A 201 -6.80 -5.10 25.21
CA THR A 201 -6.62 -6.54 25.01
C THR A 201 -6.59 -7.34 26.32
N GLY A 202 -6.51 -6.66 27.47
CA GLY A 202 -6.34 -7.30 28.78
C GLY A 202 -4.93 -7.87 29.02
N GLN A 203 -3.97 -7.58 28.12
CA GLN A 203 -2.58 -8.00 28.28
C GLN A 203 -1.79 -6.97 29.11
N VAL A 204 -1.04 -7.44 30.10
CA VAL A 204 -0.24 -6.57 30.96
C VAL A 204 1.03 -6.14 30.21
N ALA A 205 1.03 -4.89 29.73
CA ALA A 205 2.23 -4.21 29.25
C ALA A 205 2.63 -3.10 30.24
N ASN A 206 3.93 -3.02 30.56
CA ASN A 206 4.44 -2.04 31.52
C ASN A 206 4.72 -0.71 30.82
N PRO A 207 4.06 0.41 31.20
CA PRO A 207 4.37 1.72 30.64
C PRO A 207 5.73 2.24 31.11
N SER A 208 6.19 3.32 30.46
CA SER A 208 7.39 4.07 30.81
C SER A 208 7.34 4.60 32.26
N PRO A 209 8.49 4.89 32.90
CA PRO A 209 8.53 5.33 34.29
C PRO A 209 7.68 6.59 34.58
N ASP A 210 7.71 7.58 33.69
CA ASP A 210 6.96 8.83 33.84
C ASP A 210 5.44 8.61 33.77
N VAL A 211 4.98 7.82 32.79
CA VAL A 211 3.56 7.47 32.66
C VAL A 211 3.10 6.60 33.83
N ARG A 212 3.95 5.70 34.31
CA ARG A 212 3.66 4.87 35.49
C ARG A 212 3.43 5.71 36.73
N GLU A 213 4.23 6.73 36.97
CA GLU A 213 4.09 7.64 38.10
C GLU A 213 2.76 8.40 38.03
N LYS A 214 2.41 8.94 36.87
CA LYS A 214 1.11 9.60 36.64
C LYS A 214 -0.07 8.65 36.87
N LEU A 215 0.01 7.41 36.37
CA LEU A 215 -1.03 6.40 36.59
C LEU A 215 -1.15 5.96 38.05
N GLN A 216 -0.04 5.93 38.80
CA GLN A 216 -0.08 5.70 40.24
C GLN A 216 -0.80 6.85 40.96
N ALA A 217 -0.47 8.10 40.64
CA ALA A 217 -1.14 9.26 41.21
C ALA A 217 -2.66 9.28 40.93
N VAL A 218 -3.07 8.93 39.69
CA VAL A 218 -4.49 8.81 39.33
C VAL A 218 -5.16 7.68 40.12
N ARG A 219 -4.51 6.50 40.23
CA ARG A 219 -5.05 5.36 40.99
C ARG A 219 -5.24 5.71 42.46
N ASP A 220 -4.29 6.39 43.08
CA ASP A 220 -4.35 6.78 44.48
C ASP A 220 -5.47 7.82 44.69
N SER A 221 -5.60 8.78 43.78
CA SER A 221 -6.70 9.74 43.77
C SER A 221 -8.07 9.05 43.66
N MET A 222 -8.21 8.04 42.79
CA MET A 222 -9.44 7.27 42.65
C MET A 222 -9.74 6.42 43.90
N ARG A 223 -8.72 5.84 44.55
CA ARG A 223 -8.88 5.09 45.80
C ARG A 223 -9.35 6.00 46.93
N GLU A 224 -8.78 7.18 47.07
CA GLU A 224 -9.21 8.15 48.08
C GLU A 224 -10.64 8.64 47.81
N MET A 225 -10.99 8.91 46.54
CA MET A 225 -12.36 9.25 46.16
C MET A 225 -13.35 8.12 46.47
N SER A 226 -12.97 6.87 46.21
CA SER A 226 -13.79 5.69 46.52
C SER A 226 -14.00 5.52 48.04
N LYS A 227 -12.94 5.64 48.84
CA LYS A 227 -13.03 5.61 50.31
C LYS A 227 -13.91 6.74 50.85
N ALA A 228 -13.73 7.97 50.35
CA ALA A 228 -14.54 9.12 50.75
C ALA A 228 -16.02 8.92 50.38
N SER A 229 -16.31 8.38 49.19
CA SER A 229 -17.66 8.04 48.77
C SER A 229 -18.28 6.93 49.65
N ALA A 230 -17.52 5.90 50.00
CA ALA A 230 -17.96 4.84 50.90
C ALA A 230 -18.28 5.38 52.31
N LYS A 231 -17.45 6.27 52.85
CA LYS A 231 -17.69 6.95 54.13
C LYS A 231 -18.96 7.80 54.08
N ARG A 232 -19.15 8.62 53.04
CA ARG A 232 -20.39 9.41 52.86
C ARG A 232 -21.64 8.53 52.78
N ARG A 233 -21.57 7.41 52.04
CA ARG A 233 -22.69 6.44 51.98
C ARG A 233 -22.98 5.82 53.34
N HIS A 234 -21.95 5.55 54.15
CA HIS A 234 -22.13 5.02 55.49
C HIS A 234 -22.75 6.04 56.45
N GLU A 235 -22.27 7.28 56.43
CA GLU A 235 -22.82 8.39 57.23
C GLU A 235 -24.30 8.66 56.88
N LEU A 236 -24.66 8.65 55.60
CA LEU A 236 -26.05 8.79 55.16
C LEU A 236 -26.95 7.65 55.66
N LYS A 237 -26.43 6.41 55.69
CA LYS A 237 -27.17 5.26 56.25
C LYS A 237 -27.40 5.41 57.76
N ILE A 238 -26.39 5.86 58.50
CA ILE A 238 -26.51 6.11 59.95
C ILE A 238 -27.55 7.20 60.19
N LYS A 239 -27.47 8.31 59.46
CA LYS A 239 -28.43 9.41 59.58
C LYS A 239 -29.86 8.95 59.28
N ALA A 240 -30.06 8.20 58.20
CA ALA A 240 -31.38 7.66 57.85
C ALA A 240 -31.93 6.69 58.91
N ALA A 241 -31.06 5.89 59.55
CA ALA A 241 -31.46 5.00 60.64
C ALA A 241 -31.87 5.79 61.89
N ASN A 242 -31.14 6.85 62.24
CA ASN A 242 -31.47 7.73 63.37
C ASN A 242 -32.78 8.49 63.11
N ASP A 243 -32.95 9.09 61.92
CA ASP A 243 -34.19 9.79 61.56
C ASP A 243 -35.43 8.87 61.62
N LEU A 244 -35.26 7.58 61.30
CA LEU A 244 -36.32 6.57 61.41
C LEU A 244 -36.62 6.24 62.88
N ALA A 245 -35.59 6.08 63.71
CA ALA A 245 -35.74 5.84 65.15
C ALA A 245 -36.48 7.00 65.83
N ASP A 246 -36.12 8.24 65.52
CA ASP A 246 -36.77 9.44 66.06
C ASP A 246 -38.25 9.51 65.66
N ARG A 247 -38.59 9.15 64.42
CA ARG A 247 -39.99 9.07 63.96
C ARG A 247 -40.79 8.00 64.68
N LEU A 248 -40.20 6.83 64.92
CA LEU A 248 -40.87 5.76 65.68
C LEU A 248 -41.13 6.17 67.13
N ALA A 249 -40.16 6.84 67.78
CA ALA A 249 -40.31 7.34 69.13
C ALA A 249 -41.44 8.39 69.24
N LEU A 250 -41.52 9.31 68.27
CA LEU A 250 -42.61 10.30 68.22
C LEU A 250 -43.99 9.64 68.07
N LEU A 251 -44.10 8.63 67.19
CA LEU A 251 -45.36 7.90 67.01
C LEU A 251 -45.77 7.12 68.26
N GLN A 252 -44.80 6.56 69.00
CA GLN A 252 -45.07 5.90 70.29
C GLN A 252 -45.58 6.90 71.33
N GLN A 253 -44.96 8.06 71.46
CA GLN A 253 -45.43 9.12 72.37
C GLN A 253 -46.86 9.57 72.03
N GLN A 254 -47.16 9.78 70.74
CA GLN A 254 -48.52 10.13 70.31
C GLN A 254 -49.54 9.02 70.60
N ALA A 255 -49.14 7.75 70.47
CA ALA A 255 -50.00 6.62 70.80
C ALA A 255 -50.28 6.53 72.32
N GLU A 256 -49.27 6.80 73.15
CA GLU A 256 -49.41 6.85 74.61
C GLU A 256 -50.31 8.01 75.06
N GLU A 257 -50.15 9.21 74.47
CA GLU A 257 -51.02 10.37 74.73
C GLU A 257 -52.49 10.07 74.38
N LEU A 258 -52.74 9.46 73.22
CA LEU A 258 -54.09 9.07 72.80
C LEU A 258 -54.70 7.97 73.69
N GLN A 259 -53.89 7.08 74.26
CA GLN A 259 -54.36 6.07 75.21
C GLN A 259 -54.70 6.70 76.58
N LEU A 260 -53.93 7.68 77.03
CA LEU A 260 -54.21 8.44 78.25
C LEU A 260 -55.48 9.29 78.10
N GLU A 261 -55.70 9.92 76.94
CA GLU A 261 -56.95 10.65 76.64
C GLU A 261 -58.17 9.72 76.61
N ARG A 262 -58.02 8.47 76.14
CA ARG A 262 -59.09 7.47 76.15
C ARG A 262 -59.36 6.86 77.53
N ALA A 263 -58.39 6.81 78.42
CA ALA A 263 -58.55 6.28 79.78
C ALA A 263 -59.12 7.31 80.77
N GLY A 264 -59.19 8.59 80.38
CA GLY A 264 -59.77 9.69 81.17
C GLY A 264 -61.23 10.03 80.87
N GLN A 265 -61.89 9.29 79.97
CA GLN A 265 -63.35 9.37 79.68
C GLN A 265 -64.08 8.18 80.28
#